data_AF-A0A7L4QWQ3-F1
#
_entry.id   AF-A0A7L4QWQ3-F1
#
_cell.length_a   1.000
_cell.length_b   1.000
_cell.length_c   1.000
_cell.angle_alpha   90.00
_cell.angle_beta   90.00
_cell.angle_gamma   90.00
#
_symmetry.space_group_name_H-M   'P 1'
#
loop_
_entity.id
_entity.type
_entity.pdbx_description
1 polymer ?
#
loop_
_entity_poly.entity_id
_entity_poly.type
_entity_poly.pdbx_seq_one_letter_code
_entity_poly.pdbx_strand_id
1 'polypeptide(L)'
;QTDLGYYDHKHQEAGSNRSEGLCKMVDDIFTSFMRITTESTDNIISPSYLHGIHVKYKRLGQDLIRRYHADALCNGLYYNRHEEELYVDMFANVIRRAGEDYLEHPVEVLMPDWTRALSAMPDLREQLYEACLADEKEYCKNE
;
A
#
# COMPACT_ATOMS: atom_id res chain seq x y z
N GLN A 1 -4.04 0.22 -10.51
CA GLN A 1 -4.05 1.61 -11.00
C GLN A 1 -3.70 1.54 -12.47
N THR A 2 -4.67 1.75 -13.36
CA THR A 2 -4.46 1.68 -14.82
C THR A 2 -4.08 3.07 -15.30
N ASP A 3 -2.79 3.28 -15.51
CA ASP A 3 -2.28 4.48 -16.14
C ASP A 3 -2.56 4.39 -17.65
N LEU A 4 -3.52 5.19 -18.11
CA LEU A 4 -3.94 5.26 -19.51
C LEU A 4 -3.20 6.35 -20.29
N GLY A 5 -2.08 6.87 -19.74
CA GLY A 5 -1.20 7.82 -20.42
C GLY A 5 -1.69 9.26 -20.47
N TYR A 6 -2.78 9.58 -19.77
CA TYR A 6 -3.34 10.94 -19.66
C TYR A 6 -2.95 11.65 -18.36
N TYR A 7 -2.37 10.93 -17.40
CA TYR A 7 -1.92 11.48 -16.12
C TYR A 7 -0.53 10.92 -15.83
N ASP A 8 0.47 11.79 -15.79
CA ASP A 8 1.82 11.40 -15.37
C ASP A 8 1.79 11.13 -13.87
N HIS A 9 1.48 9.89 -13.50
CA HIS A 9 1.68 9.45 -12.13
C HIS A 9 3.18 9.37 -11.91
N LYS A 10 3.67 9.94 -10.80
CA LYS A 10 5.02 9.62 -10.31
C LYS A 10 5.11 8.10 -10.11
N HIS A 11 5.59 7.40 -11.12
CA HIS A 11 5.93 5.98 -11.02
C HIS A 11 7.11 5.89 -10.07
N GLN A 12 6.82 5.58 -8.81
CA GLN A 12 7.88 5.14 -7.92
C GLN A 12 8.41 3.82 -8.44
N GLU A 13 9.73 3.72 -8.55
CA GLU A 13 10.36 2.44 -8.81
C GLU A 13 9.99 1.45 -7.71
N ALA A 14 10.06 0.17 -8.04
CA ALA A 14 9.90 -0.93 -7.10
C ALA A 14 10.70 -0.76 -5.80
N GLY A 15 11.87 -0.10 -5.89
CA GLY A 15 12.87 -0.06 -4.83
C GLY A 15 13.73 -1.31 -4.86
N SER A 16 15.01 -1.16 -4.56
CA SER A 16 15.96 -2.28 -4.55
C SER A 16 15.79 -3.17 -3.31
N ASN A 17 15.22 -2.59 -2.25
CA ASN A 17 15.10 -3.17 -0.92
C ASN A 17 13.75 -2.80 -0.28
N ARG A 18 13.41 -3.51 0.81
CA ARG A 18 12.16 -3.29 1.58
C ARG A 18 11.97 -1.86 2.10
N SER A 19 13.05 -1.10 2.25
CA SER A 19 13.01 0.27 2.78
C SER A 19 12.87 1.36 1.71
N GLU A 20 12.70 0.98 0.45
CA GLU A 20 12.66 1.91 -0.68
C GLU A 20 11.46 1.65 -1.59
N GLY A 21 11.04 2.70 -2.31
CA GLY A 21 10.05 2.59 -3.39
C GLY A 21 8.74 1.92 -3.00
N LEU A 22 8.18 1.18 -3.96
CA LEU A 22 6.94 0.42 -3.78
C LEU A 22 7.07 -0.69 -2.72
N CYS A 23 8.26 -1.27 -2.53
CA CYS A 23 8.47 -2.27 -1.49
C CYS A 23 8.21 -1.70 -0.09
N LYS A 24 8.68 -0.48 0.19
CA LYS A 24 8.39 0.20 1.46
C LYS A 24 6.89 0.45 1.64
N MET A 25 6.24 0.91 0.57
CA MET A 25 4.80 1.15 0.61
C MET A 25 4.01 -0.13 0.94
N VAL A 26 4.35 -1.25 0.30
CA VAL A 26 3.74 -2.56 0.60
C VAL A 26 3.98 -2.95 2.05
N ASP A 27 5.19 -2.70 2.56
CA ASP A 27 5.54 -2.99 3.95
C ASP A 27 4.70 -2.21 4.96
N ASP A 28 4.63 -0.89 4.76
CA ASP A 28 3.88 0.04 5.62
C ASP A 28 2.38 -0.30 5.60
N ILE A 29 1.83 -0.57 4.41
CA ILE A 29 0.41 -0.97 4.23
C ILE A 29 0.14 -2.29 4.94
N PHE A 30 0.97 -3.30 4.71
CA PHE A 30 0.73 -4.64 5.26
C PHE A 30 0.86 -4.65 6.78
N THR A 31 1.85 -3.96 7.32
CA THR A 31 2.02 -3.79 8.78
C THR A 31 0.80 -3.08 9.39
N SER A 32 0.33 -2.00 8.75
CA SER A 32 -0.88 -1.29 9.18
C SER A 32 -2.13 -2.18 9.11
N PHE A 33 -2.25 -3.00 8.07
CA PHE A 33 -3.36 -3.94 7.93
C PHE A 33 -3.40 -5.00 9.04
N MET A 34 -2.25 -5.60 9.38
CA MET A 34 -2.14 -6.55 10.49
C MET A 34 -2.51 -5.89 11.82
N ARG A 35 -2.06 -4.66 12.01
CA ARG A 35 -2.35 -3.85 13.19
C ARG A 35 -3.84 -3.59 13.37
N ILE A 36 -4.51 -3.09 12.33
CA ILE A 36 -5.97 -2.88 12.31
C ILE A 36 -6.71 -4.19 12.55
N THR A 37 -6.27 -5.28 11.92
CA THR A 37 -6.91 -6.59 12.08
C THR A 37 -6.84 -7.06 13.54
N THR A 38 -5.69 -6.87 14.20
CA THR A 38 -5.51 -7.25 15.60
C THR A 38 -6.32 -6.37 16.55
N GLU A 39 -6.51 -5.09 16.24
CA GLU A 39 -7.21 -4.13 17.10
C GLU A 39 -8.73 -4.12 16.94
N SER A 40 -9.22 -4.40 15.73
CA SER A 40 -10.65 -4.26 15.40
C SER A 40 -11.38 -5.58 15.21
N THR A 41 -10.67 -6.70 15.19
CA THR A 41 -11.27 -8.02 14.96
C THR A 41 -10.77 -9.04 15.97
N ASP A 42 -11.56 -10.08 16.22
CA ASP A 42 -11.17 -11.21 17.08
C ASP A 42 -10.17 -12.18 16.40
N ASN A 43 -9.66 -11.82 15.20
CA ASN A 43 -8.75 -12.68 14.45
C ASN A 43 -7.35 -12.65 15.06
N ILE A 44 -6.90 -13.82 15.52
CA ILE A 44 -5.52 -14.00 15.97
C ILE A 44 -4.60 -14.13 14.76
N ILE A 45 -3.66 -13.20 14.62
CA ILE A 45 -2.60 -13.29 13.62
C ILE A 45 -1.63 -14.39 14.06
N SER A 46 -1.52 -15.43 13.24
CA SER A 46 -0.67 -16.58 13.47
C SER A 46 0.19 -16.88 12.23
N PRO A 47 1.27 -17.66 12.35
CA PRO A 47 2.10 -18.04 11.20
C PRO A 47 1.29 -18.70 10.07
N SER A 48 0.30 -19.54 10.39
CA SER A 48 -0.57 -20.18 9.39
C SER A 48 -1.52 -19.19 8.72
N TYR A 49 -2.02 -18.20 9.46
CA TYR A 49 -2.82 -17.11 8.90
C TYR A 49 -2.01 -16.28 7.89
N LEU A 50 -0.78 -15.88 8.24
CA LEU A 50 0.12 -15.14 7.36
C LEU A 50 0.53 -15.95 6.13
N HIS A 51 0.82 -17.25 6.32
CA HIS A 51 1.08 -18.14 5.20
C HIS A 51 -0.11 -18.20 4.23
N GLY A 52 -1.34 -18.27 4.76
CA GLY A 52 -2.56 -18.21 3.98
C GLY A 52 -2.69 -16.92 3.18
N ILE A 53 -2.38 -15.76 3.77
CA ILE A 53 -2.37 -14.47 3.08
C ILE A 53 -1.34 -14.48 1.94
N HIS A 54 -0.11 -14.92 2.21
CA HIS A 54 0.96 -14.97 1.22
C HIS A 54 0.57 -15.82 -0.01
N VAL A 55 0.00 -17.01 0.22
CA VAL A 55 -0.46 -17.89 -0.87
C VAL A 55 -1.61 -17.24 -1.65
N LYS A 56 -2.60 -16.66 -0.96
CA LYS A 56 -3.73 -15.98 -1.60
C LYS A 56 -3.29 -14.77 -2.41
N TYR A 57 -2.36 -13.96 -1.90
CA TYR A 57 -1.80 -12.81 -2.58
C TYR A 57 -1.14 -13.22 -3.90
N LYS A 58 -0.23 -14.22 -3.86
CA LYS A 58 0.43 -14.71 -5.07
C LYS A 58 -0.57 -15.25 -6.08
N ARG A 59 -1.56 -16.02 -5.63
CA ARG A 59 -2.57 -16.60 -6.52
C ARG A 59 -3.42 -15.53 -7.20
N LEU A 60 -3.91 -14.57 -6.41
CA LEU A 60 -4.69 -13.45 -6.92
C LEU A 60 -3.88 -12.59 -7.89
N GLY A 61 -2.63 -12.29 -7.56
CA GLY A 61 -1.72 -11.56 -8.45
C GLY A 61 -1.53 -12.26 -9.80
N GLN A 62 -1.27 -13.56 -9.79
CA GLN A 62 -1.14 -14.35 -11.02
C GLN A 62 -2.43 -14.38 -11.86
N ASP A 63 -3.59 -14.50 -11.21
CA ASP A 63 -4.88 -14.50 -11.90
C ASP A 63 -5.18 -13.12 -12.52
N LEU A 64 -4.84 -12.03 -11.81
CA LEU A 64 -4.96 -10.66 -12.32
C LEU A 64 -4.02 -10.37 -13.48
N ILE A 65 -2.76 -10.78 -13.40
CA ILE A 65 -1.79 -10.63 -14.49
C ILE A 65 -2.29 -11.30 -15.76
N ARG A 66 -2.83 -12.52 -15.65
CA ARG A 66 -3.41 -13.23 -16.81
C ARG A 66 -4.59 -12.48 -17.39
N ARG A 67 -5.48 -11.96 -16.54
CA ARG A 67 -6.66 -11.20 -16.96
C ARG A 67 -6.27 -9.90 -17.67
N TYR A 68 -5.38 -9.10 -17.10
CA TYR A 68 -4.96 -7.83 -17.68
C TYR A 68 -4.09 -8.01 -18.92
N HIS A 69 -3.31 -9.08 -19.00
CA HIS A 69 -2.62 -9.42 -20.24
C HIS A 69 -3.60 -9.73 -21.38
N ALA A 70 -4.65 -10.52 -21.11
CA ALA A 70 -5.69 -10.80 -22.11
C ALA A 70 -6.44 -9.53 -22.53
N ASP A 71 -6.76 -8.65 -21.57
CA ASP A 71 -7.40 -7.37 -21.83
C ASP A 71 -6.52 -6.45 -22.68
N ALA A 72 -5.23 -6.34 -22.36
CA ALA A 72 -4.27 -5.57 -23.14
C ALA A 72 -4.15 -6.09 -24.58
N LEU A 73 -4.08 -7.41 -24.77
CA LEU A 73 -4.04 -8.03 -26.10
C LEU A 73 -5.29 -7.69 -26.93
N CYS A 74 -6.48 -7.78 -26.33
CA CYS A 74 -7.74 -7.43 -27.01
C CYS A 74 -7.79 -5.96 -27.43
N ASN A 75 -7.16 -5.07 -26.68
CA ASN A 75 -7.13 -3.64 -26.94
C ASN A 75 -5.87 -3.17 -27.70
N GLY A 76 -4.98 -4.08 -28.11
CA GLY A 76 -3.73 -3.73 -28.79
C GLY A 76 -2.73 -2.95 -27.93
N LEU A 77 -2.84 -3.04 -26.60
CA LEU A 77 -1.94 -2.38 -25.65
C LEU A 77 -0.74 -3.26 -25.34
N TYR A 78 0.43 -2.65 -25.15
CA TYR A 78 1.61 -3.34 -24.65
C TYR A 78 1.45 -3.65 -23.16
N TYR A 79 1.73 -4.89 -22.76
CA TYR A 79 1.66 -5.33 -21.37
C TYR A 79 2.86 -6.24 -21.06
N ASN A 80 3.76 -5.77 -20.20
CA ASN A 80 4.94 -6.54 -19.81
C ASN A 80 4.60 -7.54 -18.69
N ARG A 81 4.12 -8.71 -19.10
CA ARG A 81 3.74 -9.76 -18.15
C ARG A 81 4.87 -10.20 -17.23
N HIS A 82 6.11 -10.26 -17.73
CA HIS A 82 7.24 -10.74 -16.94
C HIS A 82 7.57 -9.79 -15.78
N GLU A 83 7.57 -8.50 -16.08
CA GLU A 83 7.80 -7.45 -15.07
C GLU A 83 6.71 -7.46 -13.98
N GLU A 84 5.45 -7.63 -14.38
CA GLU A 84 4.34 -7.75 -13.43
C GLU A 84 4.47 -9.00 -12.53
N GLU A 85 4.92 -10.13 -13.09
CA GLU A 85 5.21 -11.35 -12.31
C GLU A 85 6.36 -11.11 -11.31
N LEU A 86 7.41 -10.38 -11.71
CA LEU A 86 8.51 -9.98 -10.83
C LEU A 86 8.01 -9.09 -9.67
N TYR A 87 7.14 -8.12 -9.94
CA TYR A 87 6.56 -7.28 -8.89
C TYR A 87 5.72 -8.07 -7.91
N VAL A 88 4.86 -8.99 -8.38
CA VAL A 88 4.09 -9.85 -7.49
C VAL A 88 4.98 -10.69 -6.60
N ASP A 89 6.04 -11.31 -7.14
CA ASP A 89 6.97 -12.12 -6.36
C ASP A 89 7.76 -11.28 -5.34
N MET A 90 8.19 -10.09 -5.73
CA MET A 90 8.90 -9.16 -4.86
C MET A 90 8.01 -8.70 -3.70
N PHE A 91 6.79 -8.25 -3.97
CA PHE A 91 5.85 -7.83 -2.92
C PHE A 91 5.40 -8.99 -2.04
N ALA A 92 5.26 -10.20 -2.58
CA ALA A 92 5.00 -11.39 -1.77
C ALA A 92 6.13 -11.64 -0.75
N ASN A 93 7.38 -11.45 -1.15
CA ASN A 93 8.52 -11.55 -0.24
C ASN A 93 8.50 -10.46 0.84
N VAL A 94 8.10 -9.24 0.51
CA VAL A 94 7.91 -8.15 1.48
C VAL A 94 6.82 -8.52 2.49
N ILE A 95 5.64 -8.95 2.03
CA ILE A 95 4.52 -9.39 2.87
C ILE A 95 4.94 -10.49 3.86
N ARG A 96 5.70 -11.49 3.38
CA ARG A 96 6.20 -12.58 4.22
C ARG A 96 7.09 -12.05 5.35
N ARG A 97 8.10 -11.24 5.01
CA ARG A 97 9.05 -10.68 5.99
C ARG A 97 8.36 -9.76 6.99
N ALA A 98 7.47 -8.90 6.50
CA ALA A 98 6.68 -8.00 7.33
C ALA A 98 5.81 -8.73 8.34
N GLY A 99 5.18 -9.83 7.91
CA GLY A 99 4.40 -10.68 8.80
C GLY A 99 5.24 -11.37 9.87
N GLU A 100 6.43 -11.85 9.51
CA GLU A 100 7.40 -12.43 10.46
C GLU A 100 7.83 -11.38 11.49
N ASP A 101 8.24 -10.19 11.03
CA ASP A 101 8.65 -9.09 11.91
C ASP A 101 7.54 -8.67 12.88
N TYR A 102 6.29 -8.62 12.41
CA TYR A 102 5.14 -8.26 13.24
C TYR A 102 4.85 -9.29 14.34
N LEU A 103 5.07 -10.58 14.06
CA LEU A 103 4.92 -11.64 15.06
C LEU A 103 6.05 -11.62 16.09
N GLU A 104 7.27 -11.30 15.67
CA GLU A 104 8.43 -11.19 16.57
C GLU A 104 8.36 -9.94 17.45
N HIS A 105 7.91 -8.83 16.88
CA HIS A 105 7.86 -7.51 17.51
C HIS A 105 6.47 -6.89 17.36
N PRO A 106 5.45 -7.37 18.13
CA PRO A 106 4.12 -6.79 18.06
C PRO A 106 4.16 -5.30 18.42
N VAL A 107 3.59 -4.46 17.55
CA VAL A 107 3.67 -3.00 17.65
C VAL A 107 2.83 -2.50 18.83
N GLU A 108 3.49 -2.03 19.89
CA GLU A 108 2.84 -1.48 21.09
C GLU A 108 2.06 -0.18 20.84
N VAL A 109 2.41 0.58 19.79
CA VAL A 109 1.92 1.95 19.58
C VAL A 109 0.60 1.98 18.79
N LEU A 110 -0.50 2.26 19.50
CA LEU A 110 -1.85 2.72 19.04
C LEU A 110 -1.88 3.31 17.61
N MET A 111 -2.83 2.89 16.75
CA MET A 111 -3.03 3.53 15.45
C MET A 111 -3.51 4.93 15.78
N PRO A 112 -2.97 5.98 15.14
CA PRO A 112 -3.45 7.33 15.38
C PRO A 112 -4.97 7.39 15.16
N ASP A 113 -5.69 7.75 16.22
CA ASP A 113 -7.14 7.89 16.19
C ASP A 113 -7.49 9.38 16.03
N TRP A 114 -8.30 9.68 15.03
CA TRP A 114 -8.81 11.04 14.78
C TRP A 114 -9.61 11.57 15.96
N THR A 115 -10.31 10.72 16.71
CA THR A 115 -11.06 11.15 17.90
C THR A 115 -10.10 11.61 18.99
N ARG A 116 -9.03 10.85 19.23
CA ARG A 116 -7.94 11.26 20.13
C ARG A 116 -7.22 12.53 19.65
N ALA A 117 -6.94 12.65 18.36
CA ALA A 117 -6.30 13.84 17.79
C ALA A 117 -7.17 15.08 17.96
N LEU A 118 -8.47 14.98 17.67
CA LEU A 118 -9.44 16.08 17.83
C LEU A 118 -9.71 16.43 19.30
N SER A 119 -9.60 15.46 20.20
CA SER A 119 -9.68 15.72 21.64
C SER A 119 -8.50 16.58 22.13
N ALA A 120 -7.29 16.33 21.60
CA ALA A 120 -6.10 17.10 21.93
C ALA A 120 -6.01 18.45 21.17
N MET A 121 -6.53 18.50 19.95
CA MET A 121 -6.53 19.67 19.07
C MET A 121 -7.91 19.81 18.40
N PRO A 122 -8.87 20.48 19.05
CA PRO A 122 -10.27 20.57 18.57
C PRO A 122 -10.44 21.23 17.21
N ASP A 123 -9.56 22.17 16.86
CA ASP A 123 -9.54 22.95 15.62
C ASP A 123 -8.65 22.36 14.51
N LEU A 124 -8.21 21.10 14.67
CA LEU A 124 -7.31 20.43 13.73
C LEU A 124 -7.88 20.39 12.30
N ARG A 125 -9.19 20.27 12.14
CA ARG A 125 -9.84 20.20 10.81
C ARG A 125 -9.73 21.53 10.09
N GLU A 126 -9.96 22.62 10.81
CA GLU A 126 -9.84 23.99 10.31
C GLU A 126 -8.38 24.30 9.97
N GLN A 127 -7.42 23.91 10.82
CA GLN A 127 -5.99 24.08 10.54
C GLN A 127 -5.55 23.34 9.27
N LEU A 128 -6.02 22.10 9.06
CA LEU A 128 -5.73 21.34 7.84
C LEU A 128 -6.35 21.99 6.60
N TYR A 129 -7.58 22.50 6.72
CA TYR A 129 -8.25 23.19 5.63
C TYR A 129 -7.50 24.47 5.22
N GLU A 130 -7.11 25.31 6.18
CA GLU A 130 -6.35 26.52 5.92
C GLU A 130 -4.96 26.22 5.33
N ALA A 131 -4.30 25.14 5.77
CA ALA A 131 -3.04 24.69 5.19
C ALA A 131 -3.20 24.32 3.71
N CYS A 132 -4.25 23.57 3.34
CA CYS A 132 -4.53 23.25 1.94
C CYS A 132 -4.80 24.50 1.09
N LEU A 133 -5.54 25.48 1.62
CA LEU A 133 -5.77 26.76 0.94
C LEU A 133 -4.48 27.58 0.77
N ALA A 134 -3.57 27.50 1.74
CA ALA A 134 -2.28 28.15 1.65
C ALA A 134 -1.40 27.51 0.57
N ASP A 135 -1.33 26.17 0.54
CA ASP A 135 -0.60 25.41 -0.49
C ASP A 135 -1.15 25.71 -1.89
N GLU A 136 -2.48 25.70 -2.07
CA GLU A 136 -3.11 26.04 -3.35
C GLU A 136 -2.69 27.45 -3.83
N LYS A 137 -2.70 28.44 -2.94
CA LYS A 137 -2.27 29.82 -3.26
C LYS A 137 -0.78 29.92 -3.58
N GLU A 138 0.06 29.07 -2.99
CA GLU A 138 1.49 29.02 -3.28
C GLU A 138 1.75 28.43 -4.68
N TYR A 139 1.10 27.32 -5.02
CA TYR A 139 1.29 26.65 -6.30
C TYR A 139 0.63 27.41 -7.47
N CYS A 140 -0.55 28.00 -7.29
CA CYS A 140 -1.21 28.81 -8.34
C CYS A 140 -0.51 30.15 -8.63
N LYS A 141 0.42 30.61 -7.77
CA LYS A 141 1.24 31.80 -8.04
C LYS A 141 2.51 31.51 -8.84
N ASN A 142 2.87 30.25 -8.97
CA ASN A 142 4.12 29.79 -9.61
C ASN A 142 3.90 29.22 -11.02
N GLU A 143 2.66 29.26 -11.55
CA GLU A 143 2.32 29.12 -12.99
C GLU A 143 2.08 30.50 -13.62
#